data_AF-A0A1Q9JT84-F1
#
_entry.id   AF-A0A1Q9JT84-F1
#
_cell.length_a   1.000
_cell.length_b   1.000
_cell.length_c   1.000
_cell.angle_alpha   90.00
_cell.angle_beta   90.00
_cell.angle_gamma   90.00
#
_symmetry.space_group_name_H-M   'P 1'
#
loop_
_entity.id
_entity.type
_entity.pdbx_description
1 polymer ?
#
loop_
_entity_poly.entity_id
_entity_poly.type
_entity_poly.pdbx_seq_one_letter_code
_entity_poly.pdbx_strand_id
1 'polypeptide(L)' 'MKYKVLRIDEDVDFGCEERSENDPVMAVVTLLDENGKETVIKMEDQLLYDRNINEGDMVTMDEKKQLW' A
#
# COMPACT_ATOMS: atom_id res chain seq x y z
N MET A 1 -12.44 -3.09 -9.03
CA MET A 1 -12.06 -1.97 -9.92
C MET A 1 -10.54 -2.00 -10.06
N LYS A 2 -9.98 -1.65 -11.22
CA LYS A 2 -8.53 -1.69 -11.43
C LYS A 2 -7.90 -0.36 -11.01
N TYR A 3 -6.72 -0.45 -10.42
CA TYR A 3 -5.94 0.70 -9.98
C TYR A 3 -4.51 0.54 -10.46
N LYS A 4 -3.88 1.65 -10.83
CA LYS A 4 -2.44 1.69 -11.04
C LYS A 4 -1.77 2.11 -9.73
N VAL A 5 -0.80 1.34 -9.27
CA VAL A 5 0.05 1.75 -8.15
C VAL A 5 0.93 2.89 -8.63
N LEU A 6 0.76 4.08 -8.06
CA LEU A 6 1.59 5.23 -8.37
C LEU A 6 2.82 5.30 -7.49
N ARG A 7 2.63 5.03 -6.19
CA ARG A 7 3.68 5.16 -5.20
C ARG A 7 3.44 4.25 -4.01
N ILE A 8 4.51 3.68 -3.46
CA ILE A 8 4.51 2.94 -2.20
C ILE A 8 5.52 3.61 -1.30
N ASP A 9 5.06 4.21 -0.21
CA ASP A 9 5.92 4.74 0.85
C ASP A 9 5.76 3.88 2.10
N GLU A 10 6.86 3.60 2.79
CA GLU A 10 6.75 3.06 4.14
C GLU A 10 6.08 4.10 5.04
N ASP A 11 5.09 3.68 5.84
CA ASP A 11 4.45 4.52 6.85
C ASP A 11 5.44 4.68 8.01
N VAL A 12 6.53 5.42 7.76
CA VAL A 12 7.58 5.73 8.73
C VAL A 12 6.98 6.74 9.70
N ASP A 13 6.22 6.22 10.67
CA ASP A 13 5.64 7.02 11.74
C ASP A 13 6.76 7.80 12.42
N PHE A 14 6.64 9.11 12.32
CA PHE A 14 7.65 10.12 12.58
C PHE A 14 7.73 10.37 14.10
N GLY A 15 8.19 9.37 14.87
CA GLY A 15 8.32 9.49 16.32
C GLY A 15 9.23 8.42 16.90
N CYS A 16 10.27 8.83 17.63
CA CYS A 16 11.24 7.98 18.32
C CYS A 16 10.64 7.08 19.41
N GLU A 17 9.81 6.10 19.04
CA GLU A 17 9.63 4.89 19.83
C GLU A 17 10.08 3.74 18.94
N GLU A 18 11.12 3.04 19.40
CA GLU A 18 11.65 1.84 18.77
C GLU A 18 10.48 0.92 18.42
N ARG A 19 10.17 0.79 17.12
CA ARG A 19 9.22 -0.21 16.65
C ARG A 19 9.62 -1.53 17.28
N SER A 20 8.72 -2.13 18.07
CA SER A 20 8.98 -3.47 18.58
C SER A 20 9.18 -4.37 17.37
N GLU A 21 10.18 -5.27 17.41
CA GLU A 21 10.55 -6.16 16.29
C GLU A 21 9.39 -7.02 15.74
N ASN A 22 8.23 -7.00 16.42
CA ASN A 22 7.05 -7.78 16.10
C ASN A 22 5.87 -6.96 15.53
N ASP A 23 5.96 -5.63 15.45
CA ASP A 23 4.90 -4.83 14.85
C ASP A 23 5.02 -4.83 13.32
N PRO A 24 3.93 -5.18 12.58
CA PRO A 24 3.97 -5.22 11.14
C PRO A 24 4.25 -3.82 10.56
N VAL A 25 5.20 -3.75 9.64
CA VAL A 25 5.50 -2.53 8.88
C VAL A 25 4.28 -2.20 8.03
N MET A 26 3.76 -0.99 8.22
CA MET A 26 2.69 -0.45 7.38
C MET A 26 3.29 0.33 6.22
N ALA A 27 2.68 0.22 5.05
CA ALA A 27 2.99 1.00 3.85
C ALA A 27 1.77 1.82 3.42
N VAL A 28 2.03 3.04 2.97
CA VAL A 28 1.11 3.96 2.35
C VAL A 28 1.18 3.77 0.83
N VAL A 29 0.10 3.29 0.25
CA VAL A 29 0.00 3.03 -1.19
C VAL A 29 -0.89 4.06 -1.84
N THR A 30 -0.34 4.79 -2.82
CA THR A 30 -1.10 5.72 -3.66
C THR A 30 -1.51 5.02 -4.94
N LEU A 31 -2.82 4.96 -5.18
CA LEU A 31 -3.46 4.26 -6.28
C LEU A 31 -4.16 5.27 -7.21
N LEU A 32 -4.09 5.05 -8.52
CA LEU A 32 -4.83 5.83 -9.52
C LEU A 32 -5.91 4.96 -10.15
N ASP A 33 -7.16 5.41 -10.09
CA ASP A 33 -8.25 4.75 -10.80
C ASP A 33 -8.33 5.16 -12.29
N GLU A 34 -9.21 4.51 -13.04
CA GLU A 34 -9.40 4.74 -14.47
C GLU A 34 -9.96 6.13 -14.80
N ASN A 35 -10.56 6.83 -13.83
CA ASN A 35 -11.06 8.21 -13.97
C ASN A 35 -9.97 9.25 -13.63
N GLY A 36 -8.74 8.81 -13.32
CA GLY A 36 -7.65 9.69 -12.90
C GLY A 36 -7.78 10.17 -11.45
N LYS A 37 -8.60 9.53 -10.62
CA LYS A 37 -8.70 9.86 -9.21
C LYS A 37 -7.69 9.05 -8.40
N GLU A 38 -6.93 9.79 -7.59
CA GLU A 38 -5.97 9.21 -6.66
C GLU A 38 -6.66 8.76 -5.37
N THR A 39 -6.31 7.57 -4.90
CA THR A 39 -6.78 6.97 -3.66
C THR A 39 -5.59 6.50 -2.86
N VAL A 40 -5.48 6.97 -1.62
CA VAL A 40 -4.42 6.57 -0.71
C VAL A 40 -4.98 5.54 0.26
N ILE A 41 -4.30 4.41 0.38
CA ILE A 41 -4.64 3.35 1.34
C ILE A 41 -3.42 3.01 2.20
N LYS A 42 -3.66 2.47 3.38
CA LYS A 42 -2.62 1.92 4.25
C LYS A 42 -2.80 0.41 4.34
N MET A 43 -1.74 -0.35 4.14
CA MET A 43 -1.74 -1.81 4.28
C MET A 43 -0.39 -2.30 4.78
N GLU A 44 -0.32 -3.56 5.19
CA GLU A 44 0.94 -4.17 5.61
C GLU A 44 1.90 -4.25 4.42
N ASP A 45 3.12 -3.77 4.63
CA ASP A 45 4.20 -3.79 3.65
C ASP A 45 4.55 -5.23 3.23
N GLN A 46 4.54 -6.16 4.20
CA GLN A 46 4.73 -7.59 3.94
C GLN A 46 3.75 -8.16 2.91
N LEU A 47 2.49 -7.69 2.92
CA LEU A 47 1.47 -8.13 1.95
C LEU A 47 1.76 -7.64 0.52
N LEU A 48 2.43 -6.49 0.36
CA LEU A 48 2.86 -6.00 -0.95
C LEU A 48 3.97 -6.91 -1.50
N TYR A 49 4.93 -7.30 -0.66
CA TYR A 49 5.97 -8.25 -1.02
C TYR A 49 5.43 -9.64 -1.35
N ASP A 50 4.54 -10.19 -0.51
CA ASP A 50 3.94 -11.52 -0.72
C ASP A 50 3.16 -11.60 -2.03
N ARG A 51 2.55 -10.48 -2.44
CA ARG A 51 1.78 -10.37 -3.69
C ARG A 51 2.58 -9.84 -4.87
N ASN A 52 3.87 -9.54 -4.66
CA ASN A 52 4.77 -8.96 -5.66
C ASN A 52 4.22 -7.66 -6.29
N ILE A 53 3.60 -6.80 -5.48
CA ILE A 53 3.02 -5.53 -5.93
C ILE A 53 4.08 -4.44 -5.84
N ASN A 54 4.38 -3.81 -6.98
CA ASN A 54 5.36 -2.75 -7.09
C ASN A 54 4.74 -1.46 -7.66
N GLU A 55 5.48 -0.36 -7.57
CA GLU A 55 5.12 0.90 -8.21
C GLU A 55 5.00 0.72 -9.74
N GLY A 56 3.90 1.19 -10.31
CA GLY A 56 3.56 1.04 -11.72
C GLY A 56 2.66 -0.15 -12.03
N ASP A 57 2.49 -1.10 -11.11
CA ASP A 57 1.67 -2.29 -11.33
C ASP A 57 0.18 -1.96 -11.39
N MET A 58 -0.56 -2.80 -12.12
CA MET A 58 -2.02 -2.77 -12.13
C MET A 58 -2.57 -3.79 -11.15
N VAL A 59 -3.25 -3.30 -10.12
CA VAL A 59 -3.82 -4.11 -9.05
C VAL A 59 -5.34 -3.98 -9.04
N THR A 60 -5.99 -4.94 -8.40
CA THR A 60 -7.41 -4.90 -8.09
C THR A 60 -7.61 -4.74 -6.60
N MET A 61 -8.50 -3.83 -6.22
CA MET A 61 -8.86 -3.63 -4.81
C MET A 61 -10.21 -4.32 -4.52
N ASP A 62 -10.25 -5.11 -3.45
CA ASP A 62 -11.47 -5.76 -2.96
C ASP A 62 -12.30 -4.86 -2.01
N GLU A 63 -13.44 -5.37 -1.55
CA GLU A 63 -14.35 -4.66 -0.64
C GLU A 63 -13.72 -4.35 0.74
N LYS A 64 -12.67 -5.08 1.12
CA LYS A 64 -11.90 -4.88 2.34
C LYS A 64 -10.68 -3.99 2.14
N LYS A 65 -10.53 -3.38 0.95
CA LYS A 65 -9.38 -2.55 0.55
C LYS A 65 -8.05 -3.32 0.50
N GLN A 66 -8.08 -4.63 0.28
CA GLN A 66 -6.87 -5.40 0.00
C GLN A 66 -6.57 -5.40 -1.49
N LEU A 67 -5.28 -5.34 -1.83
CA LEU A 67 -4.78 -5.36 -3.21
C LEU A 67 -4.44 -6.78 -3.66
N TRP A 68 -4.76 -7.09 -4.92
CA TRP A 68 -4.57 -8.38 -5.58
C TRP A 68 -4.15 -8.22 -7.04
#